data_AF-A0A9E4PAJ6-F1
#
_entry.id   AF-A0A9E4PAJ6-F1
#
_cell.length_a   1.000
_cell.length_b   1.000
_cell.length_c   1.000
_cell.angle_alpha   90.00
_cell.angle_beta   90.00
_cell.angle_gamma   90.00
#
_symmetry.space_group_name_H-M   'P 1'
#
loop_
_entity.id
_entity.type
_entity.pdbx_description
1 polymer ?
#
loop_
_entity_poly.entity_id
_entity_poly.type
_entity_poly.pdbx_seq_one_letter_code
_entity_poly.pdbx_strand_id
1 'polypeptide(L)'
;MARALLGRRTSRLLVAGLLSLLIFAIGPLAGFLTVQRAEAGGQDRLRIPIGDFLHTVKRSLSGSAWMIAEGLDPRFQTLSASDPLTGIRGGGLNPLSGGFAAPPAQGGGVLVPFRDPAPAFSRNILLTRDFSNAPVQTEPTIAVDPLDPDHLIVAAIDFNFPTVSTYTSFDGGETWEGPIQTGFLRDDLISGGDPVVAFDRDGNSHLLTISIGIEEVTIPASTDRAFVLIAEVSSIAISSSKDGGLTWSEPVSTSRSDITAGPFVIDEEDRARGEIRLSFLDKPWMAIGAHPDDAEREIIYVTYTDFEIIAELVYIDELPAISVQEVQSTIRLVWSEVGSNVWSEPLSVSPTVRRAVGDAPGPGSGIAVGLKRIVQGSSPAVAPDGTVYVSWMDSTDDDSQEGLAEIYVARSDDGGVSFTDPIRVVVYGEPGFRPRTAFFRYWASAFPQIAIAPSGDFYMVWVGLNKAKPVDDGDVFFTRS
;
A
#
# COMPACT_ATOMS: atom_id res chain seq x y z
N MET A 1 62.43 -24.25 -41.79
CA MET A 1 62.04 -24.97 -40.55
C MET A 1 61.52 -23.92 -39.57
N ALA A 2 60.21 -23.65 -39.57
CA ALA A 2 59.53 -22.83 -38.56
C ALA A 2 58.00 -23.07 -38.69
N ARG A 3 57.35 -23.38 -37.56
CA ARG A 3 55.94 -23.76 -37.45
C ARG A 3 55.27 -22.85 -36.41
N ALA A 4 54.04 -22.43 -36.75
CA ALA A 4 52.90 -22.10 -35.89
C ALA A 4 52.92 -20.84 -34.98
N LEU A 5 51.97 -19.92 -35.21
CA LEU A 5 50.76 -19.69 -34.38
C LEU A 5 50.04 -18.39 -34.81
N LEU A 6 48.90 -18.53 -35.50
CA LEU A 6 47.90 -17.47 -35.66
C LEU A 6 46.79 -17.69 -34.64
N GLY A 7 46.49 -16.69 -33.82
CA GLY A 7 45.32 -16.65 -32.94
C GLY A 7 44.64 -15.28 -33.04
N ARG A 8 43.46 -15.25 -33.67
CA ARG A 8 42.60 -14.08 -33.86
C ARG A 8 42.11 -13.52 -32.51
N ARG A 9 42.32 -12.23 -32.26
CA ARG A 9 41.48 -11.42 -31.36
C ARG A 9 40.62 -10.51 -32.23
N THR A 10 39.31 -10.72 -32.25
CA THR A 10 38.33 -9.75 -32.77
C THR A 10 37.12 -9.71 -31.83
N SER A 11 36.91 -8.52 -31.27
CA SER A 11 35.62 -7.90 -30.95
C SER A 11 34.55 -8.74 -30.24
N ARG A 12 34.58 -8.73 -28.91
CA ARG A 12 33.42 -8.91 -28.02
C ARG A 12 33.35 -7.74 -27.04
N LEU A 13 32.82 -6.60 -27.49
CA LEU A 13 32.52 -5.43 -26.66
C LEU A 13 31.75 -4.47 -27.56
N LEU A 14 30.44 -4.71 -27.75
CA LEU A 14 29.48 -3.72 -28.27
C LEU A 14 28.01 -4.21 -28.36
N VAL A 15 27.70 -5.48 -28.08
CA VAL A 15 26.31 -5.98 -28.22
C VAL A 15 25.47 -5.83 -26.94
N ALA A 16 26.09 -5.73 -25.75
CA ALA A 16 25.36 -5.64 -24.47
C ALA A 16 24.73 -4.26 -24.18
N GLY A 17 25.18 -3.19 -24.83
CA GLY A 17 24.68 -1.83 -24.59
C GLY A 17 23.53 -1.39 -25.51
N LEU A 18 23.29 -2.11 -26.61
CA LEU A 18 22.25 -1.75 -27.60
C LEU A 18 20.91 -2.44 -27.34
N LEU A 19 20.88 -3.62 -26.70
CA LEU A 19 19.62 -4.34 -26.40
C LEU A 19 18.85 -3.74 -25.22
N SER A 20 19.55 -3.24 -24.20
CA SER A 20 18.91 -2.51 -23.10
C SER A 20 18.23 -1.24 -23.59
N LEU A 21 18.74 -0.58 -24.63
CA LEU A 21 18.08 0.59 -25.23
C LEU A 21 16.81 0.26 -26.03
N LEU A 22 16.66 -0.96 -26.56
CA LEU A 22 15.47 -1.35 -27.33
C LEU A 22 14.26 -1.66 -26.43
N ILE A 23 14.49 -2.21 -25.24
CA ILE A 23 13.43 -2.48 -24.25
C ILE A 23 12.87 -1.15 -23.69
N PHE A 24 13.71 -0.11 -23.55
CA PHE A 24 13.26 1.24 -23.14
C PHE A 24 12.50 2.02 -24.23
N ALA A 25 12.55 1.58 -25.50
CA ALA A 25 11.88 2.28 -26.61
C ALA A 25 10.41 1.86 -26.79
N ILE A 26 9.98 0.81 -26.11
CA ILE A 26 8.56 0.47 -25.96
C ILE A 26 8.14 1.15 -24.66
N GLY A 27 7.43 2.27 -24.77
CA GLY A 27 6.97 3.03 -23.60
C GLY A 27 6.11 2.17 -22.64
N PRO A 28 5.66 2.74 -21.50
CA PRO A 28 4.88 2.05 -20.46
C PRO A 28 3.48 1.55 -20.90
N LEU A 29 3.23 1.43 -22.21
CA LEU A 29 1.99 0.96 -22.83
C LEU A 29 1.97 -0.54 -23.17
N ALA A 30 3.09 -1.26 -23.13
CA ALA A 30 3.11 -2.72 -23.30
C ALA A 30 3.40 -3.37 -21.95
N GLY A 31 2.49 -4.21 -21.45
CA GLY A 31 2.51 -4.82 -20.11
C GLY A 31 3.65 -5.81 -19.84
N PHE A 32 4.87 -5.52 -20.26
CA PHE A 32 6.07 -6.32 -20.01
C PHE A 32 6.89 -5.74 -18.87
N LEU A 33 7.34 -6.60 -17.95
CA LEU A 33 8.26 -6.23 -16.89
C LEU A 33 9.72 -6.45 -17.31
N THR A 34 10.62 -5.59 -16.84
CA THR A 34 12.05 -5.66 -17.20
C THR A 34 12.71 -6.80 -16.46
N VAL A 35 13.50 -7.58 -17.20
CA VAL A 35 14.12 -8.80 -16.70
C VAL A 35 15.65 -8.68 -16.84
N GLN A 36 16.38 -8.80 -15.73
CA GLN A 36 17.85 -8.77 -15.70
C GLN A 36 18.44 -10.16 -15.45
N ARG A 37 19.44 -10.56 -16.24
CA ARG A 37 20.21 -11.80 -15.98
C ARG A 37 21.33 -11.52 -14.97
N ALA A 38 21.38 -12.28 -13.88
CA ALA A 38 22.46 -12.26 -12.91
C ALA A 38 23.20 -13.61 -12.91
N GLU A 39 24.50 -13.58 -13.23
CA GLU A 39 25.39 -14.73 -13.06
C GLU A 39 25.88 -14.77 -11.60
N ALA A 40 25.30 -15.64 -10.77
CA ALA A 40 25.83 -15.94 -9.45
C ALA A 40 25.90 -17.46 -9.26
N GLY A 41 27.10 -18.03 -9.32
CA GLY A 41 27.35 -19.39 -8.85
C GLY A 41 26.86 -20.55 -9.73
N GLY A 42 26.95 -20.43 -11.07
CA GLY A 42 26.69 -21.56 -11.97
C GLY A 42 25.22 -21.87 -12.25
N GLN A 43 24.28 -21.08 -11.71
CA GLN A 43 22.88 -21.06 -12.11
C GLN A 43 22.53 -19.71 -12.74
N ASP A 44 21.80 -19.73 -13.85
CA ASP A 44 21.25 -18.53 -14.49
C ASP A 44 20.11 -17.97 -13.61
N ARG A 45 20.34 -16.84 -12.92
CA ARG A 45 19.28 -16.15 -12.17
C ARG A 45 18.71 -15.02 -13.02
N LEU A 46 17.39 -14.87 -13.01
CA LEU A 46 16.66 -13.84 -13.74
C LEU A 46 16.01 -12.93 -12.70
N ARG A 47 16.58 -11.76 -12.44
CA ARG A 47 16.09 -10.79 -11.46
C ARG A 47 15.17 -9.79 -12.13
N ILE A 48 14.00 -9.55 -11.54
CA ILE A 48 13.20 -8.36 -11.88
C ILE A 48 13.61 -7.26 -10.89
N PRO A 49 13.93 -6.04 -11.36
CA PRO A 49 14.26 -4.93 -10.47
C PRO A 49 13.15 -4.63 -9.45
N ILE A 50 13.57 -4.27 -8.24
CA ILE A 50 12.72 -3.74 -7.15
C ILE A 50 11.89 -2.54 -7.68
N GLY A 51 10.58 -2.56 -7.49
CA GLY A 51 9.61 -1.52 -7.86
C GLY A 51 8.87 -1.76 -9.18
N ASP A 52 9.39 -2.63 -10.05
CA ASP A 52 8.82 -2.82 -11.40
C ASP A 52 7.40 -3.42 -11.35
N PHE A 53 7.10 -4.32 -10.39
CA PHE A 53 5.76 -4.89 -10.22
C PHE A 53 4.76 -3.86 -9.71
N LEU A 54 5.12 -3.15 -8.64
CA LEU A 54 4.26 -2.12 -8.04
C LEU A 54 3.95 -0.97 -9.01
N HIS A 55 4.83 -0.74 -9.99
CA HIS A 55 4.58 0.22 -11.07
C HIS A 55 3.27 -0.07 -11.84
N THR A 56 2.84 -1.33 -11.91
CA THR A 56 1.58 -1.74 -12.56
C THR A 56 0.35 -1.18 -11.86
N VAL A 57 0.40 -1.08 -10.52
CA VAL A 57 -0.70 -0.61 -9.67
C VAL A 57 -0.47 0.78 -9.12
N LYS A 58 0.62 1.46 -9.50
CA LYS A 58 1.06 2.72 -8.86
C LYS A 58 0.03 3.85 -8.88
N ARG A 59 -0.83 3.93 -9.90
CA ARG A 59 -1.90 4.94 -9.94
C ARG A 59 -3.03 4.68 -8.94
N SER A 60 -3.04 3.50 -8.36
CA SER A 60 -3.92 3.09 -7.26
C SER A 60 -3.19 3.07 -5.91
N LEU A 61 -1.91 3.41 -5.83
CA LEU A 61 -1.18 3.43 -4.56
C LEU A 61 -1.16 4.83 -3.93
N SER A 62 -1.18 4.88 -2.60
CA SER A 62 -0.88 6.09 -1.82
C SER A 62 0.36 5.97 -0.91
N GLY A 63 0.59 6.95 -0.03
CA GLY A 63 1.71 7.03 0.90
C GLY A 63 3.07 6.55 0.39
N SER A 64 3.69 5.77 1.26
CA SER A 64 4.99 5.13 1.09
C SER A 64 4.98 4.06 0.00
N ALA A 65 3.92 3.24 -0.12
CA ALA A 65 3.81 2.21 -1.18
C ALA A 65 3.99 2.80 -2.59
N TRP A 66 3.40 3.96 -2.86
CA TRP A 66 3.61 4.65 -4.14
C TRP A 66 5.02 5.24 -4.30
N MET A 67 5.60 5.81 -3.24
CA MET A 67 6.97 6.34 -3.30
C MET A 67 7.96 5.22 -3.63
N ILE A 68 7.73 4.01 -3.10
CA ILE A 68 8.49 2.81 -3.43
C ILE A 68 8.27 2.43 -4.90
N ALA A 69 7.01 2.38 -5.36
CA ALA A 69 6.65 2.05 -6.74
C ALA A 69 7.22 3.02 -7.80
N GLU A 70 7.42 4.29 -7.45
CA GLU A 70 8.06 5.29 -8.32
C GLU A 70 9.60 5.34 -8.17
N GLY A 71 10.19 4.55 -7.25
CA GLY A 71 11.62 4.62 -6.94
C GLY A 71 12.05 5.95 -6.29
N LEU A 72 11.11 6.66 -5.68
CA LEU A 72 11.30 7.98 -5.06
C LEU A 72 11.42 7.93 -3.55
N ASP A 73 11.15 6.78 -2.92
CA ASP A 73 11.19 6.65 -1.47
C ASP A 73 12.62 6.92 -0.92
N PRO A 74 12.79 7.98 -0.10
CA PRO A 74 14.10 8.38 0.41
C PRO A 74 14.73 7.33 1.32
N ARG A 75 13.93 6.44 1.91
CA ARG A 75 14.38 5.40 2.83
C ARG A 75 15.14 4.29 2.10
N PHE A 76 14.91 4.13 0.79
CA PHE A 76 15.69 3.24 -0.09
C PHE A 76 16.89 3.94 -0.76
N GLN A 77 16.92 5.27 -0.81
CA GLN A 77 18.01 6.01 -1.47
C GLN A 77 19.33 5.94 -0.68
N THR A 78 19.28 5.79 0.64
CA THR A 78 20.44 5.55 1.50
C THR A 78 21.06 4.16 1.31
N LEU A 79 20.30 3.19 0.78
CA LEU A 79 20.81 1.86 0.38
C LEU A 79 21.56 1.90 -0.97
N SER A 80 21.55 3.03 -1.69
CA SER A 80 22.15 3.15 -3.04
C SER A 80 23.67 3.38 -3.06
N ALA A 81 24.31 3.57 -1.90
CA ALA A 81 25.76 3.71 -1.80
C ALA A 81 26.40 2.45 -1.20
N SER A 82 26.43 1.36 -1.98
CA SER A 82 27.14 0.10 -1.64
C SER A 82 27.10 -0.21 -0.14
N ASP A 83 25.90 -0.49 0.38
CA ASP A 83 25.76 -0.88 1.77
C ASP A 83 26.56 -2.19 2.00
N PRO A 84 27.66 -2.16 2.80
CA PRO A 84 28.47 -3.34 3.03
C PRO A 84 27.77 -4.41 3.88
N LEU A 85 26.59 -4.12 4.45
CA LEU A 85 25.82 -5.04 5.29
C LEU A 85 24.72 -5.79 4.52
N THR A 86 24.12 -5.19 3.50
CA THR A 86 23.02 -5.80 2.72
C THR A 86 23.43 -6.23 1.32
N GLY A 87 24.53 -5.70 0.76
CA GLY A 87 25.02 -6.08 -0.57
C GLY A 87 24.11 -5.66 -1.74
N ILE A 88 23.05 -4.89 -1.46
CA ILE A 88 22.10 -4.38 -2.46
C ILE A 88 22.71 -3.14 -3.11
N ARG A 89 22.79 -3.12 -4.45
CA ARG A 89 23.17 -1.93 -5.22
C ARG A 89 21.90 -1.26 -5.73
N GLY A 90 21.43 -0.23 -5.02
CA GLY A 90 20.40 0.68 -5.54
C GLY A 90 20.90 1.44 -6.77
N GLY A 91 20.06 1.53 -7.80
CA GLY A 91 20.34 2.33 -8.98
C GLY A 91 20.50 3.81 -8.59
N GLY A 92 21.61 4.41 -9.01
CA GLY A 92 21.95 5.79 -8.68
C GLY A 92 20.97 6.79 -9.29
N LEU A 93 19.92 7.12 -8.54
CA LEU A 93 19.08 8.27 -8.77
C LEU A 93 19.05 9.07 -7.48
N ASN A 94 19.61 10.27 -7.56
CA ASN A 94 19.53 11.31 -6.55
C ASN A 94 18.39 12.25 -6.94
N PRO A 95 17.16 12.09 -6.41
CA PRO A 95 16.19 13.17 -6.48
C PRO A 95 16.47 14.11 -5.30
N LEU A 96 16.39 15.42 -5.56
CA LEU A 96 16.74 16.52 -4.65
C LEU A 96 18.22 16.96 -4.69
N SER A 97 18.79 17.08 -5.89
CA SER A 97 19.93 18.00 -6.15
C SER A 97 19.56 19.49 -6.06
N GLY A 98 18.30 19.81 -5.71
CA GLY A 98 17.93 21.11 -5.16
C GLY A 98 18.22 21.11 -3.66
N GLY A 99 19.42 21.54 -3.28
CA GLY A 99 19.84 21.60 -1.88
C GLY A 99 18.80 22.30 -1.00
N PHE A 100 18.03 21.52 -0.26
CA PHE A 100 17.42 21.99 0.97
C PHE A 100 18.58 22.10 1.94
N ALA A 101 19.12 23.31 2.10
CA ALA A 101 19.97 23.61 3.22
C ALA A 101 19.20 23.20 4.47
N ALA A 102 19.74 22.24 5.23
CA ALA A 102 19.20 21.88 6.53
C ALA A 102 18.97 23.18 7.30
N PRO A 103 17.72 23.52 7.68
CA PRO A 103 17.51 24.59 8.61
C PRO A 103 18.33 24.27 9.87
N PRO A 104 19.00 25.25 10.50
CA PRO A 104 19.66 24.99 11.77
C PRO A 104 18.65 24.34 12.71
N ALA A 105 19.05 23.24 13.36
CA ALA A 105 18.22 22.51 14.33
C ALA A 105 17.61 23.51 15.33
N GLN A 106 16.35 23.90 15.10
CA GLN A 106 15.60 24.73 16.01
C GLN A 106 15.04 23.81 17.08
N GLY A 107 15.78 23.71 18.19
CA GLY A 107 15.24 23.17 19.43
C GLY A 107 14.05 24.02 19.88
N GLY A 108 12.90 23.38 20.00
CA GLY A 108 11.62 24.00 20.36
C GLY A 108 10.71 24.13 19.14
N GLY A 109 9.56 23.45 19.18
CA GLY A 109 8.57 23.52 18.11
C GLY A 109 8.30 24.97 17.72
N VAL A 110 8.43 25.28 16.42
CA VAL A 110 8.12 26.61 15.91
C VAL A 110 6.67 26.89 16.21
N LEU A 111 6.41 27.79 17.15
CA LEU A 111 5.07 28.25 17.47
C LEU A 111 4.51 28.93 16.23
N VAL A 112 3.54 28.30 15.58
CA VAL A 112 2.71 28.93 14.55
C VAL A 112 2.12 30.20 15.18
N PRO A 113 2.15 31.37 14.50
CA PRO A 113 1.64 32.60 15.06
C PRO A 113 0.23 32.39 15.62
N PHE A 114 0.04 32.72 16.91
CA PHE A 114 -1.24 32.60 17.59
C PHE A 114 -2.30 33.38 16.81
N ARG A 115 -3.19 32.65 16.14
CA ARG A 115 -4.50 33.15 15.73
C ARG A 115 -5.42 32.78 16.87
N ASP A 116 -6.13 33.76 17.41
CA ASP A 116 -7.13 33.55 18.46
C ASP A 116 -8.10 32.48 17.95
N PRO A 117 -8.01 31.22 18.44
CA PRO A 117 -8.88 30.18 17.94
C PRO A 117 -10.31 30.53 18.31
N ALA A 118 -11.29 30.09 17.53
CA ALA A 118 -12.66 30.19 17.99
C ALA A 118 -12.79 29.49 19.36
N PRO A 119 -13.71 29.89 20.25
CA PRO A 119 -13.76 29.43 21.65
C PRO A 119 -13.81 27.90 21.86
N ALA A 120 -14.05 27.14 20.80
CA ALA A 120 -14.14 25.68 20.77
C ALA A 120 -12.85 24.98 20.31
N PHE A 121 -11.78 25.69 19.96
CA PHE A 121 -10.53 25.09 19.46
C PHE A 121 -9.33 25.52 20.30
N SER A 122 -8.40 24.59 20.51
CA SER A 122 -7.08 24.92 21.06
C SER A 122 -6.21 25.60 20.01
N ARG A 123 -5.00 26.02 20.40
CA ARG A 123 -4.00 26.57 19.48
C ARG A 123 -3.57 25.51 18.45
N ASN A 124 -3.21 25.93 17.24
CA ASN A 124 -2.54 25.05 16.28
C ASN A 124 -1.15 24.65 16.79
N ILE A 125 -0.81 23.37 16.72
CA ILE A 125 0.49 22.81 17.13
C ILE A 125 1.08 22.03 15.96
N LEU A 126 2.36 22.28 15.67
CA LEU A 126 3.14 21.47 14.75
C LEU A 126 3.72 20.28 15.51
N LEU A 127 3.24 19.08 15.18
CA LEU A 127 3.66 17.82 15.82
C LEU A 127 4.96 17.28 15.22
N THR A 128 4.97 17.09 13.89
CA THR A 128 6.10 16.52 13.16
C THR A 128 7.29 17.46 13.12
N ARG A 129 8.49 16.90 12.96
CA ARG A 129 9.72 17.68 12.82
C ARG A 129 10.59 17.12 11.71
N ASP A 130 11.41 17.98 11.14
CA ASP A 130 12.30 17.65 10.05
C ASP A 130 13.63 17.15 10.61
N PHE A 131 13.80 15.82 10.65
CA PHE A 131 15.00 15.18 11.19
C PHE A 131 16.05 14.81 10.12
N SER A 132 15.71 14.94 8.84
CA SER A 132 16.55 14.55 7.71
C SER A 132 16.36 15.51 6.52
N ASN A 133 17.08 15.22 5.43
CA ASN A 133 16.94 15.94 4.16
C ASN A 133 15.69 15.53 3.35
N ALA A 134 14.86 14.64 3.89
CA ALA A 134 13.55 14.27 3.36
C ALA A 134 12.43 14.63 4.37
N PRO A 135 12.15 15.94 4.59
CA PRO A 135 11.14 16.42 5.54
C PRO A 135 9.73 16.24 4.98
N VAL A 136 9.33 15.00 4.71
CA VAL A 136 8.01 14.67 4.18
C VAL A 136 7.30 13.85 5.22
N GLN A 137 6.10 14.29 5.60
CA GLN A 137 5.19 13.53 6.45
C GLN A 137 3.79 13.56 5.85
N THR A 138 3.12 12.41 5.86
CA THR A 138 1.85 12.23 5.15
C THR A 138 0.93 11.27 5.91
N GLU A 139 -0.35 11.30 5.53
CA GLU A 139 -1.36 10.31 5.95
C GLU A 139 -1.43 10.13 7.48
N PRO A 140 -1.71 11.21 8.21
CA PRO A 140 -1.86 11.12 9.66
C PRO A 140 -3.18 10.45 10.05
N THR A 141 -3.17 9.75 11.17
CA THR A 141 -4.35 9.28 11.89
C THR A 141 -4.29 9.74 13.34
N ILE A 142 -5.45 9.90 13.97
CA ILE A 142 -5.58 10.31 15.37
C ILE A 142 -6.62 9.45 16.07
N ALA A 143 -6.35 9.07 17.31
CA ALA A 143 -7.30 8.41 18.19
C ALA A 143 -7.34 9.08 19.57
N VAL A 144 -8.49 8.97 20.22
CA VAL A 144 -8.77 9.46 21.57
C VAL A 144 -9.04 8.24 22.45
N ASP A 145 -8.43 8.19 23.63
CA ASP A 145 -8.69 7.13 24.60
C ASP A 145 -10.14 7.23 25.10
N PRO A 146 -10.94 6.14 25.03
CA PRO A 146 -12.32 6.14 25.48
C PRO A 146 -12.48 6.33 27.00
N LEU A 147 -11.43 6.08 27.78
CA LEU A 147 -11.42 6.23 29.24
C LEU A 147 -10.87 7.58 29.70
N ASP A 148 -10.11 8.27 28.84
CA ASP A 148 -9.48 9.55 29.15
C ASP A 148 -9.42 10.47 27.91
N PRO A 149 -10.30 11.48 27.79
CA PRO A 149 -10.31 12.38 26.62
C PRO A 149 -9.06 13.26 26.52
N ASP A 150 -8.22 13.33 27.56
CA ASP A 150 -6.95 14.06 27.52
C ASP A 150 -5.82 13.20 26.93
N HIS A 151 -6.02 11.89 26.79
CA HIS A 151 -5.08 10.96 26.20
C HIS A 151 -5.35 10.77 24.69
N LEU A 152 -4.39 11.24 23.87
CA LEU A 152 -4.49 11.27 22.42
C LEU A 152 -3.25 10.63 21.79
N ILE A 153 -3.43 9.87 20.72
CA ILE A 153 -2.31 9.39 19.91
C ILE A 153 -2.50 9.82 18.47
N VAL A 154 -1.45 10.43 17.90
CA VAL A 154 -1.33 10.71 16.46
C VAL A 154 -0.27 9.80 15.88
N ALA A 155 -0.57 9.17 14.75
CA ALA A 155 0.39 8.42 13.96
C ALA A 155 0.51 9.04 12.57
N ALA A 156 1.69 9.02 11.97
CA ALA A 156 1.92 9.53 10.62
C ALA A 156 3.04 8.77 9.90
N ILE A 157 2.98 8.74 8.58
CA ILE A 157 4.15 8.39 7.78
C ILE A 157 5.16 9.52 7.97
N ASP A 158 6.36 9.16 8.44
CA ASP A 158 7.46 10.10 8.57
C ASP A 158 8.66 9.56 7.80
N PHE A 159 8.96 10.16 6.64
CA PHE A 159 10.02 9.71 5.75
C PHE A 159 11.44 9.97 6.30
N ASN A 160 11.55 10.61 7.48
CA ASN A 160 12.81 10.69 8.21
C ASN A 160 13.22 9.36 8.85
N PHE A 161 12.30 8.38 8.95
CA PHE A 161 12.51 7.12 9.65
C PHE A 161 12.12 5.91 8.79
N PRO A 162 12.65 4.70 9.06
CA PRO A 162 12.27 3.48 8.34
C PRO A 162 10.84 3.00 8.65
N THR A 163 10.22 3.58 9.67
CA THR A 163 8.89 3.19 10.17
C THR A 163 8.00 4.42 10.35
N VAL A 164 6.72 4.19 10.64
CA VAL A 164 5.80 5.27 11.00
C VAL A 164 6.19 5.87 12.36
N SER A 165 5.83 7.12 12.57
CA SER A 165 6.07 7.81 13.84
C SER A 165 4.75 8.03 14.58
N THR A 166 4.78 7.81 15.88
CA THR A 166 3.67 8.11 16.79
C THR A 166 4.02 9.27 17.72
N TYR A 167 3.00 10.01 18.13
CA TYR A 167 3.06 11.09 19.11
C TYR A 167 1.92 10.88 20.09
N THR A 168 2.21 10.91 21.39
CA THR A 168 1.20 10.76 22.44
C THR A 168 1.07 12.03 23.25
N SER A 169 -0.14 12.35 23.69
CA SER A 169 -0.48 13.46 24.56
C SER A 169 -1.27 12.92 25.74
N PHE A 170 -1.09 13.49 26.92
CA PHE A 170 -1.84 13.18 28.14
C PHE A 170 -2.53 14.41 28.74
N ASP A 171 -2.64 15.51 27.98
CA ASP A 171 -3.21 16.79 28.43
C ASP A 171 -4.15 17.42 27.39
N GLY A 172 -4.86 16.59 26.62
CA GLY A 172 -5.85 17.05 25.62
C GLY A 172 -5.22 17.67 24.38
N GLY A 173 -3.93 17.39 24.15
CA GLY A 173 -3.16 17.83 23.00
C GLY A 173 -2.43 19.16 23.24
N GLU A 174 -2.28 19.62 24.48
CA GLU A 174 -1.49 20.82 24.79
C GLU A 174 0.02 20.57 24.63
N THR A 175 0.49 19.37 24.99
CA THR A 175 1.86 18.89 24.84
C THR A 175 1.90 17.46 24.29
N TRP A 176 3.02 17.10 23.64
CA TRP A 176 3.16 15.83 22.93
C TRP A 176 4.54 15.23 23.13
N GLU A 177 4.57 13.92 23.41
CA GLU A 177 5.77 13.09 23.45
C GLU A 177 5.96 12.39 22.10
N GLY A 178 7.19 12.45 21.55
CA GLY A 178 7.52 11.85 20.27
C GLY A 178 8.63 12.59 19.51
N PRO A 179 9.01 12.12 18.31
CA PRO A 179 8.44 10.96 17.64
C PRO A 179 8.85 9.64 18.32
N ILE A 180 7.88 8.74 18.51
CA ILE A 180 8.08 7.37 18.99
C ILE A 180 8.04 6.45 17.76
N GLN A 181 9.14 5.72 17.55
CA GLN A 181 9.30 4.80 16.41
C GLN A 181 8.73 3.43 16.76
N THR A 182 7.98 2.84 15.82
CA THR A 182 7.42 1.48 15.97
C THR A 182 8.19 0.46 15.14
N GLY A 183 8.17 -0.80 15.53
CA GLY A 183 8.73 -1.86 14.70
C GLY A 183 7.93 -2.06 13.40
N PHE A 184 8.58 -2.64 12.40
CA PHE A 184 7.93 -3.39 11.32
C PHE A 184 8.28 -4.88 11.49
N LEU A 185 7.71 -5.77 10.68
CA LEU A 185 7.97 -7.21 10.86
C LEU A 185 9.46 -7.52 10.71
N ARG A 186 9.99 -8.36 11.60
CA ARG A 186 11.43 -8.60 11.71
C ARG A 186 12.10 -9.12 10.44
N ASP A 187 11.37 -9.90 9.64
CA ASP A 187 11.85 -10.50 8.40
C ASP A 187 11.59 -9.62 7.16
N ASP A 188 10.90 -8.49 7.35
CA ASP A 188 10.65 -7.49 6.32
C ASP A 188 11.78 -6.44 6.30
N LEU A 189 11.75 -5.56 5.30
CA LEU A 189 12.82 -4.58 5.06
C LEU A 189 12.53 -3.22 5.69
N ILE A 190 11.27 -2.79 5.63
CA ILE A 190 10.86 -1.44 6.00
C ILE A 190 9.35 -1.39 6.25
N SER A 191 8.86 -0.34 6.92
CA SER A 191 7.42 -0.05 6.91
C SER A 191 6.96 0.48 5.55
N GLY A 192 5.83 -0.01 5.08
CA GLY A 192 5.10 0.50 3.92
C GLY A 192 4.21 1.69 4.23
N GLY A 193 4.15 2.17 5.48
CA GLY A 193 3.36 3.34 5.89
C GLY A 193 1.93 3.00 6.33
N ASP A 194 1.00 3.88 5.93
CA ASP A 194 -0.44 3.85 6.21
C ASP A 194 -0.79 3.53 7.68
N PRO A 195 -0.35 4.37 8.63
CA PRO A 195 -0.61 4.11 10.04
C PRO A 195 -2.08 4.33 10.38
N VAL A 196 -2.69 3.39 11.09
CA VAL A 196 -4.02 3.56 11.70
C VAL A 196 -3.93 3.23 13.18
N VAL A 197 -4.22 4.22 14.02
CA VAL A 197 -4.27 4.05 15.48
C VAL A 197 -5.70 4.00 15.98
N ALA A 198 -5.99 3.12 16.94
CA ALA A 198 -7.25 3.07 17.66
C ALA A 198 -7.03 2.59 19.11
N PHE A 199 -8.04 2.79 19.95
CA PHE A 199 -8.09 2.28 21.32
C PHE A 199 -9.13 1.17 21.43
N ASP A 200 -8.83 0.18 22.26
CA ASP A 200 -9.86 -0.71 22.82
C ASP A 200 -10.53 -0.07 24.04
N ARG A 201 -11.62 -0.67 24.53
CA ARG A 201 -12.38 -0.14 25.69
C ARG A 201 -11.59 -0.08 26.99
N ASP A 202 -10.52 -0.86 27.08
CA ASP A 202 -9.68 -0.95 28.27
C ASP A 202 -8.58 0.13 28.26
N GLY A 203 -8.53 0.97 27.21
CA GLY A 203 -7.55 2.04 27.05
C GLY A 203 -6.21 1.55 26.49
N ASN A 204 -6.10 0.29 26.02
CA ASN A 204 -4.90 -0.11 25.28
C ASN A 204 -5.01 0.42 23.85
N SER A 205 -3.88 0.88 23.31
CA SER A 205 -3.82 1.37 21.94
C SER A 205 -3.27 0.31 21.01
N HIS A 206 -3.76 0.33 19.77
CA HIS A 206 -3.39 -0.56 18.70
C HIS A 206 -2.98 0.28 17.49
N LEU A 207 -1.83 -0.04 16.90
CA LEU A 207 -1.30 0.62 15.72
C LEU A 207 -1.18 -0.40 14.60
N LEU A 208 -1.94 -0.16 13.55
CA LEU A 208 -1.87 -0.88 12.28
C LEU A 208 -0.93 -0.16 11.33
N THR A 209 -0.10 -0.90 10.60
CA THR A 209 0.81 -0.37 9.58
C THR A 209 0.98 -1.36 8.43
N ILE A 210 1.48 -0.89 7.30
CA ILE A 210 2.03 -1.77 6.27
C ILE A 210 3.48 -2.08 6.62
N SER A 211 3.88 -3.34 6.45
CA SER A 211 5.26 -3.84 6.50
C SER A 211 5.62 -4.39 5.11
N ILE A 212 6.79 -4.03 4.58
CA ILE A 212 7.21 -4.38 3.22
C ILE A 212 8.34 -5.39 3.27
N GLY A 213 8.07 -6.58 2.74
CA GLY A 213 9.03 -7.66 2.58
C GLY A 213 9.42 -7.89 1.13
N ILE A 214 10.24 -8.91 0.93
CA ILE A 214 10.56 -9.47 -0.37
C ILE A 214 10.32 -10.97 -0.30
N GLU A 215 9.70 -11.54 -1.32
CA GLU A 215 9.60 -12.98 -1.51
C GLU A 215 10.38 -13.40 -2.76
N GLU A 216 10.93 -14.62 -2.70
CA GLU A 216 11.58 -15.26 -3.84
C GLU A 216 10.80 -16.53 -4.24
N VAL A 217 10.44 -16.66 -5.52
CA VAL A 217 9.83 -17.88 -6.06
C VAL A 217 10.66 -18.42 -7.22
N THR A 218 10.87 -19.73 -7.24
CA THR A 218 11.56 -20.39 -8.35
C THR A 218 10.54 -20.80 -9.41
N ILE A 219 10.73 -20.35 -10.64
CA ILE A 219 9.85 -20.59 -11.78
C ILE A 219 10.60 -21.41 -12.83
N PRO A 220 10.04 -22.53 -13.33
CA PRO A 220 10.62 -23.27 -14.44
C PRO A 220 10.80 -22.37 -15.67
N ALA A 221 11.92 -22.53 -16.37
CA ALA A 221 12.20 -21.88 -17.65
C ALA A 221 12.16 -22.89 -18.82
N SER A 222 12.48 -24.15 -18.54
CA SER A 222 12.57 -25.28 -19.47
C SER A 222 12.51 -26.57 -18.64
N THR A 223 12.64 -27.74 -19.26
CA THR A 223 12.73 -29.03 -18.55
C THR A 223 13.85 -29.05 -17.51
N ASP A 224 14.99 -28.42 -17.82
CA ASP A 224 16.22 -28.56 -17.04
C ASP A 224 16.69 -27.24 -16.38
N ARG A 225 15.93 -26.15 -16.54
CA ARG A 225 16.30 -24.81 -16.05
C ARG A 225 15.13 -24.13 -15.38
N ALA A 226 15.45 -23.29 -14.41
CA ALA A 226 14.52 -22.42 -13.71
C ALA A 226 15.16 -21.04 -13.53
N PHE A 227 14.33 -20.03 -13.29
CA PHE A 227 14.76 -18.72 -12.82
C PHE A 227 14.14 -18.41 -11.46
N VAL A 228 14.75 -17.47 -10.73
CA VAL A 228 14.26 -17.01 -9.43
C VAL A 228 13.63 -15.64 -9.61
N LEU A 229 12.31 -15.58 -9.52
CA LEU A 229 11.58 -14.33 -9.43
C LEU A 229 11.68 -13.77 -8.01
N ILE A 230 11.93 -12.47 -7.90
CA ILE A 230 12.01 -11.73 -6.64
C ILE A 230 11.04 -10.56 -6.78
N ALA A 231 10.14 -10.35 -5.82
CA ALA A 231 9.23 -9.21 -5.82
C ALA A 231 8.93 -8.72 -4.40
N GLU A 232 8.51 -7.45 -4.30
CA GLU A 232 7.98 -6.92 -3.05
C GLU A 232 6.65 -7.60 -2.70
N VAL A 233 6.51 -7.90 -1.41
CA VAL A 233 5.24 -8.28 -0.80
C VAL A 233 4.95 -7.33 0.34
N SER A 234 3.70 -7.28 0.77
CA SER A 234 3.34 -6.52 1.96
C SER A 234 2.57 -7.37 2.96
N SER A 235 2.79 -7.04 4.22
CA SER A 235 2.02 -7.52 5.34
C SER A 235 1.28 -6.35 5.97
N ILE A 236 0.05 -6.59 6.38
CA ILE A 236 -0.63 -5.71 7.32
C ILE A 236 -0.21 -6.15 8.72
N ALA A 237 0.44 -5.26 9.45
CA ALA A 237 1.05 -5.55 10.75
C ALA A 237 0.43 -4.69 11.84
N ILE A 238 0.20 -5.29 13.01
CA ILE A 238 -0.37 -4.62 14.17
C ILE A 238 0.58 -4.72 15.38
N SER A 239 0.71 -3.61 16.10
CA SER A 239 1.38 -3.54 17.40
C SER A 239 0.42 -2.96 18.44
N SER A 240 0.59 -3.33 19.70
CA SER A 240 -0.22 -2.79 20.79
C SER A 240 0.64 -2.09 21.84
N SER A 241 0.05 -1.14 22.55
CA SER A 241 0.66 -0.43 23.68
C SER A 241 -0.29 -0.44 24.88
N LYS A 242 0.30 -0.64 26.06
CA LYS A 242 -0.41 -0.65 27.36
C LYS A 242 0.00 0.51 28.28
N ASP A 243 0.86 1.39 27.78
CA ASP A 243 1.45 2.52 28.53
C ASP A 243 1.17 3.86 27.83
N GLY A 244 0.05 3.94 27.13
CA GLY A 244 -0.41 5.17 26.48
C GLY A 244 0.34 5.54 25.21
N GLY A 245 0.78 4.55 24.44
CA GLY A 245 1.51 4.76 23.18
C GLY A 245 2.98 5.12 23.36
N LEU A 246 3.53 5.01 24.58
CA LEU A 246 4.94 5.28 24.89
C LEU A 246 5.86 4.14 24.45
N THR A 247 5.39 2.91 24.55
CA THR A 247 6.07 1.73 24.01
C THR A 247 5.10 0.83 23.23
N TRP A 248 5.60 0.22 22.17
CA TRP A 248 4.83 -0.64 21.28
C TRP A 248 5.38 -2.06 21.30
N SER A 249 4.50 -3.06 21.27
CA SER A 249 4.88 -4.46 21.16
C SER A 249 5.56 -4.76 19.81
N GLU A 250 6.26 -5.89 19.75
CA GLU A 250 6.70 -6.47 18.48
C GLU A 250 5.49 -6.61 17.53
N PRO A 251 5.61 -6.20 16.26
CA PRO A 251 4.51 -6.30 15.31
C PRO A 251 4.12 -7.75 15.01
N VAL A 252 2.82 -7.97 14.86
CA VAL A 252 2.24 -9.25 14.45
C VAL A 252 1.58 -9.07 13.08
N SER A 253 1.82 -9.99 12.15
CA SER A 253 1.18 -9.98 10.84
C SER A 253 -0.29 -10.40 10.98
N THR A 254 -1.22 -9.56 10.55
CA THR A 254 -2.65 -9.88 10.46
C THR A 254 -3.01 -10.50 9.11
N SER A 255 -2.27 -10.12 8.07
CA SER A 255 -2.37 -10.66 6.71
C SER A 255 -1.06 -10.43 5.98
N ARG A 256 -0.70 -11.32 5.05
CA ARG A 256 0.52 -11.23 4.24
C ARG A 256 0.18 -11.58 2.79
N SER A 257 0.61 -10.75 1.86
CA SER A 257 0.57 -11.09 0.44
C SER A 257 1.68 -12.07 0.07
N ASP A 258 1.52 -12.73 -1.07
CA ASP A 258 2.45 -13.73 -1.54
C ASP A 258 2.72 -13.62 -3.05
N ILE A 259 3.64 -14.46 -3.51
CA ILE A 259 3.88 -14.72 -4.92
C ILE A 259 3.52 -16.18 -5.16
N THR A 260 2.55 -16.43 -6.02
CA THR A 260 2.18 -17.79 -6.42
C THR A 260 2.51 -18.05 -7.88
N ALA A 261 3.13 -19.20 -8.12
CA ALA A 261 3.46 -19.70 -9.44
C ALA A 261 2.47 -20.84 -9.76
N GLY A 262 1.65 -20.66 -10.79
CA GLY A 262 0.69 -21.68 -11.25
C GLY A 262 1.38 -22.94 -11.75
N PRO A 263 0.63 -24.00 -12.15
CA PRO A 263 1.25 -25.13 -12.82
C PRO A 263 1.88 -24.67 -14.13
N PHE A 264 3.18 -24.88 -14.28
CA PHE A 264 3.89 -24.61 -15.52
C PHE A 264 3.85 -25.84 -16.43
N VAL A 265 3.62 -25.60 -17.72
CA VAL A 265 3.75 -26.59 -18.79
C VAL A 265 4.99 -26.24 -19.61
N ILE A 266 5.80 -27.24 -19.95
CA ILE A 266 6.90 -27.07 -20.91
C ILE A 266 6.33 -27.34 -22.31
N ASP A 267 6.50 -26.38 -23.21
CA ASP A 267 6.07 -26.49 -24.60
C ASP A 267 7.03 -27.34 -25.46
N GLU A 268 6.71 -27.49 -26.75
CA GLU A 268 7.52 -28.26 -27.70
C GLU A 268 8.90 -27.64 -27.97
N GLU A 269 9.04 -26.33 -27.71
CA GLU A 269 10.29 -25.58 -27.81
C GLU A 269 11.13 -25.63 -26.51
N ASP A 270 10.77 -26.47 -25.54
CA ASP A 270 11.40 -26.60 -24.23
C ASP A 270 11.36 -25.30 -23.40
N ARG A 271 10.24 -24.58 -23.48
CA ARG A 271 10.02 -23.33 -22.77
C ARG A 271 8.81 -23.46 -21.85
N ALA A 272 8.97 -23.00 -20.61
CA ALA A 272 7.87 -23.01 -19.66
C ALA A 272 6.77 -22.01 -20.05
N ARG A 273 5.51 -22.35 -19.80
CA ARG A 273 4.36 -21.45 -19.88
C ARG A 273 3.52 -21.65 -18.64
N GLY A 274 3.11 -20.56 -18.05
CA GLY A 274 2.34 -20.60 -16.82
C GLY A 274 2.03 -19.21 -16.30
N GLU A 275 1.06 -19.20 -15.40
CA GLU A 275 0.57 -18.02 -14.72
C GLU A 275 1.42 -17.74 -13.47
N ILE A 276 1.60 -16.47 -13.18
CA ILE A 276 2.26 -15.95 -11.98
C ILE A 276 1.29 -14.94 -11.38
N ARG A 277 0.95 -15.10 -10.10
CA ARG A 277 0.17 -14.12 -9.35
C ARG A 277 1.04 -13.49 -8.30
N LEU A 278 0.95 -12.17 -8.19
CA LEU A 278 1.65 -11.39 -7.18
C LEU A 278 0.61 -10.56 -6.44
N SER A 279 0.47 -10.79 -5.14
CA SER A 279 -0.41 -9.98 -4.30
C SER A 279 0.39 -8.85 -3.62
N PHE A 280 -0.27 -7.71 -3.43
CA PHE A 280 0.20 -6.60 -2.60
C PHE A 280 -0.97 -5.98 -1.85
N LEU A 281 -0.86 -5.92 -0.53
CA LEU A 281 -1.84 -5.33 0.38
C LEU A 281 -1.54 -3.84 0.59
N ASP A 282 -2.54 -2.98 0.44
CA ASP A 282 -2.43 -1.54 0.66
C ASP A 282 -3.72 -0.97 1.28
N LYS A 283 -3.66 0.27 1.78
CA LYS A 283 -4.78 1.00 2.39
C LYS A 283 -5.44 0.27 3.56
N PRO A 284 -4.67 -0.20 4.55
CA PRO A 284 -5.26 -0.77 5.75
C PRO A 284 -6.08 0.26 6.53
N TRP A 285 -7.19 -0.19 7.09
CA TRP A 285 -8.00 0.54 8.06
C TRP A 285 -8.43 -0.39 9.19
N MET A 286 -8.65 0.18 10.36
CA MET A 286 -9.01 -0.55 11.57
C MET A 286 -10.26 0.04 12.22
N ALA A 287 -11.12 -0.83 12.74
CA ALA A 287 -12.17 -0.47 13.68
C ALA A 287 -12.17 -1.47 14.84
N ILE A 288 -12.39 -0.98 16.06
CA ILE A 288 -12.51 -1.82 17.26
C ILE A 288 -13.90 -1.58 17.84
N GLY A 289 -14.59 -2.63 18.27
CA GLY A 289 -15.88 -2.49 18.89
C GLY A 289 -16.41 -3.79 19.50
N ALA A 290 -17.60 -3.70 20.11
CA ALA A 290 -18.22 -4.81 20.82
C ALA A 290 -18.50 -6.01 19.90
N HIS A 291 -18.36 -7.21 20.45
CA HIS A 291 -18.83 -8.43 19.80
C HIS A 291 -20.37 -8.45 19.80
N PRO A 292 -21.06 -8.79 18.68
CA PRO A 292 -22.52 -8.70 18.59
C PRO A 292 -23.26 -9.62 19.58
N ASP A 293 -22.75 -10.83 19.82
CA ASP A 293 -23.35 -11.76 20.80
C ASP A 293 -22.89 -11.56 22.26
N ASP A 294 -21.85 -10.76 22.49
CA ASP A 294 -21.26 -10.60 23.82
C ASP A 294 -20.62 -9.23 23.98
N ALA A 295 -21.40 -8.31 24.56
CA ALA A 295 -20.97 -6.94 24.74
C ALA A 295 -19.72 -6.81 25.61
N GLU A 296 -19.32 -7.81 26.41
CA GLU A 296 -18.09 -7.79 27.22
C GLU A 296 -16.83 -8.10 26.41
N ARG A 297 -16.98 -8.68 25.21
CA ARG A 297 -15.86 -8.94 24.29
C ARG A 297 -15.75 -7.83 23.25
N GLU A 298 -14.53 -7.61 22.77
CA GLU A 298 -14.25 -6.72 21.64
C GLU A 298 -13.53 -7.43 20.53
N ILE A 299 -13.80 -6.95 19.31
CA ILE A 299 -13.21 -7.44 18.09
C ILE A 299 -12.46 -6.28 17.44
N ILE A 300 -11.24 -6.57 16.99
CA ILE A 300 -10.47 -5.72 16.09
C ILE A 300 -10.77 -6.18 14.66
N TYR A 301 -11.35 -5.30 13.87
CA TYR A 301 -11.57 -5.48 12.43
C TYR A 301 -10.48 -4.75 11.66
N VAL A 302 -9.80 -5.46 10.78
CA VAL A 302 -8.80 -4.89 9.87
C VAL A 302 -9.29 -5.11 8.44
N THR A 303 -9.48 -4.01 7.72
CA THR A 303 -9.79 -4.02 6.28
C THR A 303 -8.62 -3.52 5.47
N TYR A 304 -8.45 -4.01 4.25
CA TYR A 304 -7.42 -3.54 3.34
C TYR A 304 -7.82 -3.83 1.89
N THR A 305 -7.11 -3.23 0.94
CA THR A 305 -7.20 -3.62 -0.46
C THR A 305 -6.13 -4.64 -0.79
N ASP A 306 -6.55 -5.77 -1.33
CA ASP A 306 -5.71 -6.81 -1.90
C ASP A 306 -5.61 -6.60 -3.41
N PHE A 307 -4.44 -6.20 -3.90
CA PHE A 307 -4.14 -6.11 -5.33
C PHE A 307 -3.45 -7.38 -5.79
N GLU A 308 -4.07 -8.14 -6.67
CA GLU A 308 -3.49 -9.32 -7.29
C GLU A 308 -3.13 -9.03 -8.74
N ILE A 309 -1.84 -8.95 -9.04
CA ILE A 309 -1.31 -8.83 -10.40
C ILE A 309 -1.25 -10.23 -10.98
N ILE A 310 -2.02 -10.48 -12.04
CA ILE A 310 -2.00 -11.74 -12.78
C ILE A 310 -1.16 -11.53 -14.03
N ALA A 311 -0.09 -12.32 -14.14
CA ALA A 311 0.85 -12.25 -15.24
C ALA A 311 1.13 -13.64 -15.83
N GLU A 312 1.64 -13.67 -17.05
CA GLU A 312 2.08 -14.87 -17.71
C GLU A 312 3.57 -14.80 -18.04
N LEU A 313 4.24 -15.94 -17.94
CA LEU A 313 5.56 -16.11 -18.51
C LEU A 313 5.45 -16.28 -20.03
N VAL A 314 5.99 -15.32 -20.77
CA VAL A 314 6.08 -15.36 -22.23
C VAL A 314 7.53 -15.29 -22.70
N TYR A 315 7.76 -15.53 -23.99
CA TYR A 315 9.10 -15.50 -24.59
C TYR A 315 9.10 -14.54 -25.77
N ILE A 316 9.98 -13.54 -25.71
CA ILE A 316 10.28 -12.66 -26.84
C ILE A 316 11.58 -13.18 -27.44
N ASP A 317 11.47 -13.81 -28.61
CA ASP A 317 12.52 -14.67 -29.19
C ASP A 317 12.93 -15.80 -28.23
N GLU A 318 14.13 -15.70 -27.63
CA GLU A 318 14.69 -16.68 -26.69
C GLU A 318 14.71 -16.16 -25.24
N LEU A 319 14.23 -14.94 -25.00
CA LEU A 319 14.29 -14.30 -23.68
C LEU A 319 12.94 -14.43 -22.96
N PRO A 320 12.92 -14.95 -21.72
CA PRO A 320 11.71 -14.93 -20.91
C PRO A 320 11.36 -13.50 -20.52
N ALA A 321 10.08 -13.18 -20.59
CA ALA A 321 9.49 -11.92 -20.16
C ALA A 321 8.21 -12.21 -19.38
N ILE A 322 7.91 -11.37 -18.37
CA ILE A 322 6.65 -11.44 -17.64
C ILE A 322 5.69 -10.44 -18.28
N SER A 323 4.56 -10.95 -18.77
CA SER A 323 3.49 -10.17 -19.37
C SER A 323 2.32 -10.08 -18.40
N VAL A 324 2.07 -8.90 -17.85
CA VAL A 324 0.89 -8.63 -17.04
C VAL A 324 -0.36 -8.73 -17.92
N GLN A 325 -1.34 -9.50 -17.47
CA GLN A 325 -2.60 -9.70 -18.17
C GLN A 325 -3.71 -8.87 -17.53
N GLU A 326 -3.79 -8.86 -16.20
CA GLU A 326 -4.76 -8.05 -15.47
C GLU A 326 -4.30 -7.78 -14.04
N VAL A 327 -4.91 -6.77 -13.44
CA VAL A 327 -4.86 -6.52 -12.00
C VAL A 327 -6.25 -6.77 -11.45
N GLN A 328 -6.35 -7.63 -10.44
CA GLN A 328 -7.55 -7.77 -9.64
C GLN A 328 -7.40 -6.96 -8.36
N SER A 329 -8.52 -6.42 -7.88
CA SER A 329 -8.58 -5.74 -6.58
C SER A 329 -9.80 -6.21 -5.81
N THR A 330 -9.61 -6.46 -4.50
CA THR A 330 -10.68 -6.89 -3.59
C THR A 330 -10.51 -6.18 -2.25
N ILE A 331 -11.61 -5.72 -1.65
CA ILE A 331 -11.62 -5.31 -0.25
C ILE A 331 -11.72 -6.55 0.62
N ARG A 332 -10.69 -6.78 1.42
CA ARG A 332 -10.59 -7.91 2.35
C ARG A 332 -10.80 -7.43 3.78
N LEU A 333 -11.22 -8.35 4.64
CA LEU A 333 -11.29 -8.16 6.08
C LEU A 333 -10.67 -9.37 6.80
N VAL A 334 -9.91 -9.10 7.85
CA VAL A 334 -9.55 -10.06 8.90
C VAL A 334 -9.98 -9.50 10.24
N TRP A 335 -10.26 -10.39 11.19
CA TRP A 335 -10.63 -9.98 12.55
C TRP A 335 -9.96 -10.85 13.62
N SER A 336 -9.85 -10.29 14.81
CA SER A 336 -9.36 -10.98 16.02
C SER A 336 -10.09 -10.44 17.25
N GLU A 337 -10.33 -11.27 18.26
CA GLU A 337 -10.71 -10.77 19.58
C GLU A 337 -9.55 -9.92 20.17
N VAL A 338 -9.88 -8.84 20.86
CA VAL A 338 -8.89 -8.01 21.57
C VAL A 338 -8.12 -8.87 22.58
N GLY A 339 -6.79 -8.75 22.57
CA GLY A 339 -5.89 -9.54 23.43
C GLY A 339 -5.50 -10.91 22.85
N SER A 340 -6.10 -11.33 21.73
CA SER A 340 -5.66 -12.48 20.94
C SER A 340 -4.65 -12.05 19.87
N ASN A 341 -3.70 -12.93 19.57
CA ASN A 341 -2.79 -12.80 18.40
C ASN A 341 -3.20 -13.74 17.26
N VAL A 342 -4.40 -14.31 17.32
CA VAL A 342 -4.95 -15.23 16.32
C VAL A 342 -5.96 -14.49 15.47
N TRP A 343 -5.67 -14.39 14.18
CA TRP A 343 -6.49 -13.69 13.19
C TRP A 343 -7.31 -14.68 12.37
N SER A 344 -8.49 -14.26 11.93
CA SER A 344 -9.29 -15.00 10.95
C SER A 344 -8.54 -15.12 9.62
N GLU A 345 -8.95 -16.09 8.78
CA GLU A 345 -8.57 -16.05 7.37
C GLU A 345 -9.18 -14.81 6.68
N PRO A 346 -8.53 -14.25 5.65
CA PRO A 346 -9.07 -13.13 4.89
C PRO A 346 -10.41 -13.44 4.23
N LEU A 347 -11.42 -12.62 4.52
CA LEU A 347 -12.74 -12.67 3.90
C LEU A 347 -12.88 -11.55 2.86
N SER A 348 -13.46 -11.85 1.69
CA SER A 348 -13.84 -10.81 0.72
C SER A 348 -15.11 -10.09 1.16
N VAL A 349 -15.03 -8.77 1.34
CA VAL A 349 -16.17 -7.92 1.68
C VAL A 349 -16.76 -7.27 0.42
N SER A 350 -15.92 -6.94 -0.56
CA SER A 350 -16.35 -6.51 -1.89
C SER A 350 -16.32 -7.68 -2.89
N PRO A 351 -17.00 -7.55 -4.05
CA PRO A 351 -16.65 -8.35 -5.21
C PRO A 351 -15.18 -8.12 -5.58
N THR A 352 -14.55 -9.14 -6.16
CA THR A 352 -13.29 -8.98 -6.86
C THR A 352 -13.56 -8.33 -8.22
N VAL A 353 -12.89 -7.22 -8.50
CA VAL A 353 -13.00 -6.52 -9.80
C VAL A 353 -11.66 -6.58 -10.53
N ARG A 354 -11.66 -6.38 -11.85
CA ARG A 354 -10.44 -6.41 -12.66
C ARG A 354 -10.25 -5.18 -13.54
N ARG A 355 -8.96 -4.89 -13.75
CA ARG A 355 -8.43 -4.03 -14.79
C ARG A 355 -7.53 -4.84 -15.73
N ALA A 356 -8.03 -5.14 -16.92
CA ALA A 356 -7.34 -5.94 -17.93
C ALA A 356 -6.37 -5.10 -18.78
N VAL A 357 -5.27 -5.72 -19.22
CA VAL A 357 -4.33 -5.16 -20.19
C VAL A 357 -4.87 -5.43 -21.60
N GLY A 358 -5.90 -4.68 -22.00
CA GLY A 358 -6.55 -4.78 -23.32
C GLY A 358 -8.07 -4.90 -23.25
N ASP A 359 -8.70 -5.12 -24.40
CA ASP A 359 -10.17 -5.23 -24.54
C ASP A 359 -10.69 -6.67 -24.33
N ALA A 360 -9.80 -7.64 -24.06
CA ALA A 360 -10.13 -9.04 -23.85
C ALA A 360 -9.87 -9.46 -22.38
N PRO A 361 -10.71 -10.32 -21.78
CA PRO A 361 -10.47 -10.85 -20.44
C PRO A 361 -9.20 -11.70 -20.42
N GLY A 362 -8.38 -11.54 -19.38
CA GLY A 362 -7.22 -12.40 -19.14
C GLY A 362 -7.59 -13.77 -18.56
N PRO A 363 -6.58 -14.65 -18.33
CA PRO A 363 -6.77 -15.97 -17.73
C PRO A 363 -7.50 -15.96 -16.37
N GLY A 364 -7.36 -14.90 -15.58
CA GLY A 364 -7.99 -14.71 -14.27
C GLY A 364 -9.48 -14.35 -14.28
N SER A 365 -10.10 -14.27 -15.47
CA SER A 365 -11.42 -13.67 -15.66
C SER A 365 -12.62 -14.38 -15.01
N GLY A 366 -12.45 -15.61 -14.50
CA GLY A 366 -13.56 -16.44 -14.01
C GLY A 366 -14.25 -15.97 -12.73
N ILE A 367 -13.62 -15.10 -11.94
CA ILE A 367 -14.14 -14.61 -10.64
C ILE A 367 -14.29 -13.08 -10.62
N ALA A 368 -13.44 -12.36 -11.36
CA ALA A 368 -13.42 -10.90 -11.35
C ALA A 368 -14.48 -10.27 -12.27
N VAL A 369 -15.06 -9.16 -11.80
CA VAL A 369 -16.07 -8.37 -12.53
C VAL A 369 -15.42 -7.13 -13.18
N GLY A 370 -15.98 -6.69 -14.31
CA GLY A 370 -15.53 -5.48 -15.02
C GLY A 370 -14.40 -5.72 -16.02
N LEU A 371 -13.86 -4.65 -16.61
CA LEU A 371 -12.68 -4.70 -17.49
C LEU A 371 -11.63 -3.65 -17.17
N LYS A 372 -12.03 -2.54 -16.55
CA LYS A 372 -11.14 -1.42 -16.18
C LYS A 372 -11.42 -0.97 -14.75
N ARG A 373 -11.86 -1.87 -13.90
CA ARG A 373 -12.45 -1.56 -12.60
C ARG A 373 -11.48 -1.88 -11.49
N ILE A 374 -11.39 -1.00 -10.50
CA ILE A 374 -10.63 -1.17 -9.27
C ILE A 374 -11.52 -0.80 -8.08
N VAL A 375 -11.43 -1.56 -6.99
CA VAL A 375 -11.99 -1.21 -5.69
C VAL A 375 -10.86 -0.89 -4.72
N GLN A 376 -11.03 0.14 -3.90
CA GLN A 376 -10.04 0.52 -2.90
C GLN A 376 -10.62 1.42 -1.81
N GLY A 377 -9.81 1.68 -0.78
CA GLY A 377 -10.07 2.74 0.19
C GLY A 377 -11.19 2.35 1.14
N SER A 378 -11.08 1.16 1.74
CA SER A 378 -12.08 0.69 2.67
C SER A 378 -12.12 1.54 3.93
N SER A 379 -13.30 1.74 4.51
CA SER A 379 -13.48 2.36 5.81
C SER A 379 -14.46 1.52 6.63
N PRO A 380 -13.97 0.83 7.70
CA PRO A 380 -14.79 0.06 8.62
C PRO A 380 -15.29 0.91 9.80
N ALA A 381 -16.46 0.59 10.32
CA ALA A 381 -16.98 1.13 11.59
C ALA A 381 -17.89 0.12 12.29
N VAL A 382 -17.85 0.09 13.62
CA VAL A 382 -18.67 -0.82 14.44
C VAL A 382 -19.79 -0.02 15.12
N ALA A 383 -21.02 -0.50 14.97
CA ALA A 383 -22.19 0.06 15.63
C ALA A 383 -22.26 -0.37 17.12
N PRO A 384 -23.04 0.33 17.96
CA PRO A 384 -23.15 -0.01 19.39
C PRO A 384 -23.66 -1.42 19.70
N ASP A 385 -24.37 -2.05 18.76
CA ASP A 385 -24.87 -3.43 18.86
C ASP A 385 -23.87 -4.48 18.35
N GLY A 386 -22.67 -4.05 17.94
CA GLY A 386 -21.63 -4.93 17.40
C GLY A 386 -21.75 -5.21 15.90
N THR A 387 -22.75 -4.66 15.19
CA THR A 387 -22.80 -4.75 13.73
C THR A 387 -21.64 -3.96 13.13
N VAL A 388 -20.86 -4.59 12.25
CA VAL A 388 -19.75 -3.93 11.53
C VAL A 388 -20.19 -3.53 10.12
N TYR A 389 -19.92 -2.29 9.75
CA TYR A 389 -20.12 -1.75 8.41
C TYR A 389 -18.76 -1.55 7.75
N VAL A 390 -18.64 -1.89 6.48
CA VAL A 390 -17.46 -1.63 5.67
C VAL A 390 -17.92 -0.92 4.40
N SER A 391 -17.34 0.25 4.15
CA SER A 391 -17.54 1.01 2.92
C SER A 391 -16.29 0.98 2.05
N TRP A 392 -16.42 1.16 0.74
CA TRP A 392 -15.28 1.29 -0.18
C TRP A 392 -15.64 2.05 -1.45
N MET A 393 -14.61 2.56 -2.13
CA MET A 393 -14.74 3.16 -3.45
C MET A 393 -14.60 2.09 -4.53
N ASP A 394 -15.35 2.27 -5.62
CA ASP A 394 -15.25 1.51 -6.85
C ASP A 394 -15.13 2.46 -8.06
N SER A 395 -14.11 2.26 -8.89
CA SER A 395 -13.81 3.13 -10.04
C SER A 395 -14.70 2.92 -11.27
N THR A 396 -15.67 2.01 -11.20
CA THR A 396 -16.50 1.62 -12.34
C THR A 396 -15.70 1.09 -13.55
N ASP A 397 -16.36 0.91 -14.70
CA ASP A 397 -15.75 0.33 -15.90
C ASP A 397 -15.10 1.37 -16.84
N ASP A 398 -15.05 2.66 -16.45
CA ASP A 398 -14.40 3.72 -17.22
C ASP A 398 -12.90 3.93 -16.90
N ASP A 399 -12.32 3.09 -16.03
CA ASP A 399 -10.96 3.20 -15.47
C ASP A 399 -10.85 4.21 -14.32
N SER A 400 -9.94 3.94 -13.37
CA SER A 400 -9.75 4.83 -12.23
C SER A 400 -9.21 6.18 -12.66
N GLN A 401 -9.85 7.22 -12.14
CA GLN A 401 -9.57 8.64 -12.35
C GLN A 401 -9.93 9.14 -13.76
N GLU A 402 -10.81 8.44 -14.49
CA GLU A 402 -11.20 8.80 -15.86
C GLU A 402 -12.65 9.33 -15.97
N GLY A 403 -13.45 9.27 -14.90
CA GLY A 403 -14.79 9.85 -14.95
C GLY A 403 -15.63 9.66 -13.69
N LEU A 404 -16.17 8.46 -13.51
CA LEU A 404 -17.13 8.14 -12.46
C LEU A 404 -16.55 7.20 -11.42
N ALA A 405 -16.98 7.38 -10.19
CA ALA A 405 -16.77 6.40 -9.12
C ALA A 405 -18.10 6.14 -8.39
N GLU A 406 -18.15 4.99 -7.73
CA GLU A 406 -19.23 4.54 -6.88
C GLU A 406 -18.71 4.32 -5.47
N ILE A 407 -19.58 4.46 -4.47
CA ILE A 407 -19.30 4.01 -3.11
C ILE A 407 -20.30 2.94 -2.74
N TYR A 408 -19.79 1.85 -2.19
CA TYR A 408 -20.57 0.74 -1.70
C TYR A 408 -20.41 0.57 -0.19
N VAL A 409 -21.41 -0.06 0.43
CA VAL A 409 -21.39 -0.50 1.82
C VAL A 409 -21.85 -1.95 1.89
N ALA A 410 -21.18 -2.76 2.70
CA ALA A 410 -21.69 -4.04 3.19
C ALA A 410 -21.66 -4.04 4.72
N ARG A 411 -22.50 -4.87 5.35
CA ARG A 411 -22.52 -5.02 6.80
C ARG A 411 -22.46 -6.48 7.22
N SER A 412 -21.98 -6.71 8.43
CA SER A 412 -21.96 -8.02 9.09
C SER A 412 -22.64 -7.90 10.45
N ASP A 413 -23.62 -8.77 10.68
CA ASP A 413 -24.37 -8.87 11.93
C ASP A 413 -23.85 -10.04 12.83
N ASP A 414 -22.79 -10.75 12.40
CA ASP A 414 -22.29 -12.00 13.02
C ASP A 414 -20.79 -11.96 13.38
N GLY A 415 -20.28 -10.77 13.67
CA GLY A 415 -18.91 -10.59 14.16
C GLY A 415 -17.84 -10.63 13.05
N GLY A 416 -18.22 -10.50 11.78
CA GLY A 416 -17.32 -10.49 10.63
C GLY A 416 -17.17 -11.87 9.99
N VAL A 417 -18.03 -12.83 10.34
CA VAL A 417 -18.03 -14.18 9.76
C VAL A 417 -18.63 -14.16 8.36
N SER A 418 -19.68 -13.35 8.14
CA SER A 418 -20.29 -13.15 6.82
C SER A 418 -20.80 -11.73 6.62
N PHE A 419 -20.85 -11.29 5.36
CA PHE A 419 -21.35 -9.96 4.98
C PHE A 419 -22.57 -10.05 4.08
N THR A 420 -23.46 -9.07 4.20
CA THR A 420 -24.57 -8.87 3.27
C THR A 420 -24.08 -8.58 1.86
N ASP A 421 -24.95 -8.78 0.87
CA ASP A 421 -24.70 -8.23 -0.47
C ASP A 421 -24.46 -6.71 -0.41
N PRO A 422 -23.44 -6.19 -1.11
CA PRO A 422 -23.12 -4.77 -1.08
C PRO A 422 -24.24 -3.89 -1.65
N ILE A 423 -24.50 -2.77 -0.98
CA ILE A 423 -25.42 -1.73 -1.46
C ILE A 423 -24.63 -0.55 -2.03
N ARG A 424 -25.02 -0.06 -3.21
CA ARG A 424 -24.45 1.17 -3.78
C ARG A 424 -25.07 2.39 -3.10
N VAL A 425 -24.24 3.20 -2.45
CA VAL A 425 -24.67 4.41 -1.74
C VAL A 425 -24.75 5.60 -2.69
N VAL A 426 -23.75 5.77 -3.56
CA VAL A 426 -23.67 6.94 -4.46
C VAL A 426 -22.89 6.63 -5.73
N VAL A 427 -23.16 7.42 -6.78
CA VAL A 427 -22.34 7.57 -7.99
C VAL A 427 -21.89 9.04 -8.05
N TYR A 428 -20.61 9.31 -8.25
CA TYR A 428 -20.05 10.66 -8.24
C TYR A 428 -18.95 10.82 -9.28
N GLY A 429 -18.55 12.06 -9.57
CA GLY A 429 -17.40 12.33 -10.44
C GLY A 429 -16.11 12.10 -9.68
N GLU A 430 -15.26 11.18 -10.14
CA GLU A 430 -14.02 10.84 -9.46
C GLU A 430 -12.99 11.97 -9.63
N PRO A 431 -12.33 12.45 -8.56
CA PRO A 431 -11.24 13.41 -8.69
C PRO A 431 -10.03 12.75 -9.39
N GLY A 432 -9.28 13.55 -10.14
CA GLY A 432 -8.05 13.06 -10.78
C GLY A 432 -6.93 12.73 -9.78
N PHE A 433 -5.86 12.06 -10.24
CA PHE A 433 -4.73 11.69 -9.37
C PHE A 433 -4.08 12.90 -8.65
N ARG A 434 -3.97 14.05 -9.33
CA ARG A 434 -3.37 15.30 -8.84
C ARG A 434 -4.30 16.49 -9.09
N PRO A 435 -4.32 17.49 -8.20
CA PRO A 435 -5.05 18.72 -8.45
C PRO A 435 -4.29 19.57 -9.48
N ARG A 436 -4.96 20.59 -10.05
CA ARG A 436 -4.33 21.50 -11.03
C ARG A 436 -3.29 22.44 -10.41
N THR A 437 -3.27 22.57 -9.08
CA THR A 437 -2.48 23.57 -8.35
C THR A 437 -1.37 22.98 -7.48
N ALA A 438 -1.19 21.66 -7.44
CA ALA A 438 -0.15 21.02 -6.63
C ALA A 438 0.43 19.77 -7.30
N PHE A 439 1.68 19.46 -6.98
CA PHE A 439 2.37 18.27 -7.47
C PHE A 439 2.09 17.01 -6.64
N PHE A 440 1.49 17.18 -5.45
CA PHE A 440 1.12 16.08 -4.59
C PHE A 440 -0.27 15.56 -4.96
N ARG A 441 -0.44 14.24 -4.87
CA ARG A 441 -1.72 13.59 -5.15
C ARG A 441 -2.78 13.94 -4.10
N TYR A 442 -4.04 13.80 -4.48
CA TYR A 442 -5.19 14.00 -3.58
C TYR A 442 -6.34 13.03 -3.85
N TRP A 443 -6.25 12.18 -4.87
CA TRP A 443 -7.31 11.25 -5.26
C TRP A 443 -7.81 10.37 -4.11
N ALA A 444 -6.96 9.95 -3.18
CA ALA A 444 -7.35 9.17 -2.01
C ALA A 444 -8.40 9.87 -1.11
N SER A 445 -8.61 11.18 -1.26
CA SER A 445 -9.73 11.89 -0.61
C SER A 445 -11.11 11.48 -1.12
N ALA A 446 -11.19 10.77 -2.26
CA ALA A 446 -12.40 10.18 -2.80
C ALA A 446 -12.89 8.96 -2.01
N PHE A 447 -12.01 8.35 -1.20
CA PHE A 447 -12.38 7.19 -0.39
C PHE A 447 -13.40 7.59 0.67
N PRO A 448 -14.40 6.73 0.94
CA PRO A 448 -15.37 7.00 1.98
C PRO A 448 -14.69 7.06 3.35
N GLN A 449 -15.19 7.96 4.20
CA GLN A 449 -14.95 7.94 5.63
C GLN A 449 -16.30 7.83 6.32
N ILE A 450 -16.47 6.79 7.14
CA ILE A 450 -17.74 6.48 7.79
C ILE A 450 -17.66 6.61 9.32
N ALA A 451 -18.80 6.92 9.93
CA ALA A 451 -18.98 6.88 11.37
C ALA A 451 -20.40 6.42 11.71
N ILE A 452 -20.56 5.71 12.83
CA ILE A 452 -21.85 5.30 13.37
C ILE A 452 -22.09 6.07 14.67
N ALA A 453 -23.25 6.73 14.78
CA ALA A 453 -23.61 7.41 16.02
C ALA A 453 -24.03 6.40 17.11
N PRO A 454 -24.02 6.80 18.40
CA PRO A 454 -24.58 5.97 19.47
C PRO A 454 -26.06 5.59 19.28
N SER A 455 -26.80 6.33 18.44
CA SER A 455 -28.17 6.00 18.04
C SER A 455 -28.26 4.86 17.02
N GLY A 456 -27.14 4.47 16.40
CA GLY A 456 -27.08 3.55 15.26
C GLY A 456 -27.14 4.24 13.90
N ASP A 457 -27.28 5.57 13.85
CA ASP A 457 -27.33 6.31 12.57
C ASP A 457 -25.97 6.25 11.84
N PHE A 458 -26.01 5.95 10.54
CA PHE A 458 -24.83 5.89 9.68
C PHE A 458 -24.54 7.25 9.04
N TYR A 459 -23.27 7.65 9.01
CA TYR A 459 -22.78 8.88 8.40
C TYR A 459 -21.60 8.58 7.49
N MET A 460 -21.53 9.26 6.34
CA MET A 460 -20.42 9.09 5.39
C MET A 460 -20.07 10.41 4.70
N VAL A 461 -18.76 10.63 4.52
CA VAL A 461 -18.20 11.73 3.72
C VAL A 461 -17.20 11.21 2.69
N TRP A 462 -17.05 11.95 1.59
CA TRP A 462 -16.07 11.69 0.53
C TRP A 462 -15.83 12.96 -0.30
N VAL A 463 -14.72 13.03 -1.04
CA VAL A 463 -14.48 14.10 -2.02
C VAL A 463 -14.92 13.65 -3.42
N GLY A 464 -15.58 14.54 -4.16
CA GLY A 464 -15.97 14.28 -5.55
C GLY A 464 -15.94 15.53 -6.42
N LEU A 465 -15.94 15.36 -7.74
CA LEU A 465 -16.05 16.45 -8.69
C LEU A 465 -17.50 16.94 -8.77
N ASN A 466 -17.67 18.25 -8.62
CA ASN A 466 -18.95 18.91 -8.76
C ASN A 466 -19.18 19.35 -10.21
N LYS A 467 -20.13 18.71 -10.90
CA LYS A 467 -20.49 19.06 -12.29
C LYS A 467 -20.93 20.51 -12.47
N ALA A 468 -21.43 21.18 -11.42
CA ALA A 468 -21.79 22.59 -11.46
C ALA A 468 -20.57 23.53 -11.39
N LYS A 469 -19.40 23.03 -10.99
CA LYS A 469 -18.15 23.76 -10.86
C LYS A 469 -17.02 23.05 -11.63
N PRO A 470 -17.00 23.10 -12.97
CA PRO A 470 -16.05 22.34 -13.78
C PRO A 470 -14.57 22.78 -13.63
N VAL A 471 -14.35 23.90 -12.94
CA VAL A 471 -13.01 24.41 -12.61
C VAL A 471 -12.65 24.19 -11.15
N ASP A 472 -13.43 23.40 -10.40
CA ASP A 472 -13.13 22.96 -9.05
C ASP A 472 -12.51 21.56 -9.08
N ASP A 473 -11.48 21.32 -8.27
CA ASP A 473 -10.81 20.01 -8.20
C ASP A 473 -11.51 19.06 -7.22
N GLY A 474 -12.46 19.54 -6.40
CA GLY A 474 -13.30 18.66 -5.61
C GLY A 474 -14.08 19.38 -4.52
N ASP A 475 -15.28 18.90 -4.23
CA ASP A 475 -16.10 19.29 -3.08
C ASP A 475 -16.20 18.11 -2.10
N VAL A 476 -16.36 18.39 -0.80
CA VAL A 476 -16.69 17.37 0.21
C VAL A 476 -18.20 17.14 0.18
N PHE A 477 -18.59 15.89 -0.04
CA PHE A 477 -19.97 15.43 0.00
C PHE A 477 -20.24 14.69 1.31
N PHE A 478 -21.52 14.63 1.67
CA PHE A 478 -22.01 14.02 2.89
C PHE A 478 -23.32 13.29 2.63
N THR A 479 -23.49 12.12 3.25
CA THR A 479 -24.76 11.40 3.30
C THR A 479 -24.96 10.75 4.67
N ARG A 480 -26.22 10.41 4.97
CA ARG A 480 -26.62 9.69 6.20
C ARG A 480 -27.85 8.82 5.95
N SER A 481 -28.05 7.80 6.78
CA SER A 481 -29.26 6.95 6.79
C SER A 481 -30.46 7.62 7.44
#